data_AF-A0A9P8DVP6-F1
#
_entry.id   AF-A0A9P8DVP6-F1
#
_cell.length_a   1.000
_cell.length_b   1.000
_cell.length_c   1.000
_cell.angle_alpha   90.00
_cell.angle_beta   90.00
_cell.angle_gamma   90.00
#
_symmetry.space_group_name_H-M   'P 1'
#
loop_
_entity.id
_entity.type
_entity.pdbx_description
1 polymer ?
#
loop_
_entity_poly.entity_id
_entity_poly.type
_entity_poly.pdbx_seq_one_letter_code
_entity_poly.pdbx_strand_id
1 'polypeptide(L)'
;MAHSGSYDYEHVNPTSPYGTPFDGTPSMSRRPSYDYQPSPAASTTRVVGGRPDSQTAGGLQRLRPTLDKNHSTYFNGSTTNLATENDYMIPERDSYSEDDKSPYNVDEEDASTVTGSTPETKSGFDNRFSTTSSFGREYTDADYVVREIAKHDDIALMKPWKRKLHYMAPLFTIAAMGGYFTYYAFRIYFTVDAQRTNHKTYAMAWFFIAAEFLVALPSFFHQMYSMLAFKGRKRPQLRLVGEAVPTVDAFITCCKEDVDVVIDTARAACDVDYPQDRFRVVVLDDGADPELKKAMEDLSYQYPNAYYFARVKVKGQPHHAKAGNLIGGTDFVTKLPGGPGEYIAALDADMIPEKEWLRALLPHCIRDPKTALACPPQLFYNVPDNDMLVQSLDPFVHVMEPIKDSLGVAWCTGSGYVIRRSALEAIGGWPTGTLAEDTFTSSKLLGRGFKTAYV
;
A
#
# COMPACT_ATOMS: atom_id res chain seq x y z
N MET A 1 53.70 7.68 0.62
CA MET A 1 54.50 7.65 -0.62
C MET A 1 53.97 6.52 -1.50
N ALA A 2 53.93 6.79 -2.80
CA ALA A 2 53.16 6.10 -3.84
C ALA A 2 53.57 4.63 -4.07
N HIS A 3 52.65 3.82 -4.60
CA HIS A 3 52.68 3.46 -6.03
C HIS A 3 51.49 2.60 -6.49
N SER A 4 51.29 2.67 -7.79
CA SER A 4 50.15 2.44 -8.67
C SER A 4 50.28 1.16 -9.51
N GLY A 5 49.16 0.75 -10.15
CA GLY A 5 49.11 0.00 -11.43
C GLY A 5 48.93 -1.52 -11.27
N SER A 6 47.80 -2.12 -11.65
CA SER A 6 47.21 -2.37 -12.99
C SER A 6 47.93 -3.47 -13.79
N TYR A 7 47.25 -4.60 -14.02
CA TYR A 7 47.56 -5.56 -15.08
C TYR A 7 46.28 -6.09 -15.72
N ASP A 8 46.20 -5.91 -17.04
CA ASP A 8 45.28 -6.53 -17.99
C ASP A 8 45.57 -8.03 -18.15
N TYR A 9 44.55 -8.81 -18.50
CA TYR A 9 44.72 -10.06 -19.24
C TYR A 9 43.64 -10.21 -20.31
N GLU A 10 44.11 -10.20 -21.57
CA GLU A 10 43.39 -10.59 -22.78
C GLU A 10 42.94 -12.05 -22.70
N HIS A 11 41.76 -12.35 -23.24
CA HIS A 11 41.39 -13.73 -23.57
C HIS A 11 41.07 -13.89 -25.06
N VAL A 12 41.80 -14.86 -25.60
CA VAL A 12 41.92 -15.35 -26.96
C VAL A 12 40.69 -16.18 -27.36
N ASN A 13 40.24 -15.99 -28.60
CA ASN A 13 39.25 -16.81 -29.31
C ASN A 13 39.93 -18.01 -30.00
N PRO A 14 39.34 -19.22 -30.01
CA PRO A 14 39.70 -20.25 -30.97
C PRO A 14 38.74 -20.28 -32.18
N THR A 15 39.33 -20.45 -33.35
CA THR A 15 38.73 -20.52 -34.69
C THR A 15 38.19 -21.91 -35.05
N SER A 16 37.28 -21.95 -36.04
CA SER A 16 37.22 -22.86 -37.22
C SER A 16 35.77 -23.25 -37.58
N PRO A 17 35.42 -23.63 -38.84
CA PRO A 17 35.70 -22.99 -40.13
C PRO A 17 34.44 -22.94 -41.05
N TYR A 18 34.63 -22.46 -42.28
CA TYR A 18 33.73 -22.46 -43.46
C TYR A 18 32.94 -21.17 -43.75
N GLY A 19 33.42 -20.44 -44.78
CA GLY A 19 32.60 -20.19 -45.96
C GLY A 19 32.00 -18.80 -46.12
N THR A 20 32.83 -17.85 -46.56
CA THR A 20 32.51 -16.59 -47.27
C THR A 20 31.54 -16.74 -48.46
N PRO A 21 31.11 -15.66 -49.15
CA PRO A 21 30.86 -14.27 -48.75
C PRO A 21 29.50 -13.73 -49.30
N PHE A 22 29.03 -12.54 -48.92
CA PHE A 22 28.40 -11.63 -49.89
C PHE A 22 28.39 -10.18 -49.39
N ASP A 23 28.77 -9.31 -50.33
CA ASP A 23 28.90 -7.85 -50.29
C ASP A 23 27.65 -7.07 -49.87
N GLY A 24 27.87 -5.83 -49.40
CA GLY A 24 26.93 -4.73 -49.62
C GLY A 24 26.59 -3.88 -48.40
N THR A 25 27.25 -2.73 -48.24
CA THR A 25 26.73 -1.56 -47.51
C THR A 25 25.69 -0.81 -48.38
N PRO A 26 25.03 0.28 -47.91
CA PRO A 26 24.04 0.38 -46.83
C PRO A 26 22.70 1.01 -47.35
N SER A 27 21.56 0.87 -46.66
CA SER A 27 20.44 1.82 -46.85
C SER A 27 19.49 1.96 -45.65
N MET A 28 19.18 3.22 -45.33
CA MET A 28 18.07 3.65 -44.49
C MET A 28 16.73 3.24 -45.14
N SER A 29 15.80 2.68 -44.36
CA SER A 29 14.37 2.81 -44.67
C SER A 29 13.50 2.77 -43.41
N ARG A 30 12.36 3.46 -43.54
CA ARG A 30 11.49 4.02 -42.50
C ARG A 30 10.67 2.97 -41.76
N ARG A 31 10.36 3.23 -40.48
CA ARG A 31 9.29 2.54 -39.73
C ARG A 31 7.91 3.03 -40.22
N PRO A 32 6.89 2.15 -40.32
CA PRO A 32 5.54 2.59 -40.66
C PRO A 32 4.80 3.15 -39.44
N SER A 33 4.16 4.30 -39.64
CA SER A 33 3.19 4.94 -38.75
C SER A 33 1.83 4.20 -38.82
N TYR A 34 1.22 3.93 -37.67
CA TYR A 34 -0.17 3.49 -37.59
C TYR A 34 -1.07 4.71 -37.44
N ASP A 35 -1.82 5.03 -38.49
CA ASP A 35 -2.94 5.99 -38.46
C ASP A 35 -4.21 5.27 -38.01
N TYR A 36 -4.85 5.77 -36.95
CA TYR A 36 -6.19 5.36 -36.51
C TYR A 36 -7.21 6.38 -37.04
N GLN A 37 -8.07 5.94 -37.96
CA GLN A 37 -9.22 6.70 -38.46
C GLN A 37 -10.51 6.01 -38.00
N PRO A 38 -11.47 6.72 -37.37
CA PRO A 38 -12.78 6.15 -37.05
C PRO A 38 -13.76 6.34 -38.22
N SER A 39 -14.62 5.35 -38.49
CA SER A 39 -15.73 5.49 -39.44
C SER A 39 -17.03 4.91 -38.85
N PRO A 40 -18.21 5.45 -39.23
CA PRO A 40 -19.33 5.63 -38.31
C PRO A 40 -20.45 4.58 -38.43
N ALA A 41 -21.38 4.69 -37.47
CA ALA A 41 -22.59 3.91 -37.30
C ALA A 41 -23.47 3.78 -38.56
N ALA A 42 -24.08 2.59 -38.72
CA ALA A 42 -25.21 2.38 -39.60
C ALA A 42 -26.32 1.58 -38.88
N SER A 43 -27.47 2.25 -38.76
CA SER A 43 -28.77 1.68 -38.41
C SER A 43 -29.27 0.73 -39.49
N THR A 44 -29.94 -0.37 -39.11
CA THR A 44 -30.99 -0.95 -39.98
C THR A 44 -32.02 -1.73 -39.18
N THR A 45 -33.25 -1.24 -39.26
CA THR A 45 -34.49 -1.88 -38.84
C THR A 45 -34.88 -2.97 -39.84
N ARG A 46 -35.26 -4.17 -39.38
CA ARG A 46 -36.16 -5.06 -40.14
C ARG A 46 -37.00 -5.93 -39.20
N VAL A 47 -38.31 -5.91 -39.45
CA VAL A 47 -39.39 -6.65 -38.78
C VAL A 47 -39.83 -7.82 -39.67
N VAL A 48 -40.55 -8.80 -39.06
CA VAL A 48 -41.29 -9.97 -39.59
C VAL A 48 -40.47 -11.28 -39.62
N GLY A 49 -40.86 -12.43 -39.05
CA GLY A 49 -42.03 -12.88 -38.29
C GLY A 49 -42.00 -14.43 -38.14
N GLY A 50 -42.68 -15.02 -37.14
CA GLY A 50 -43.18 -16.42 -37.17
C GLY A 50 -42.39 -17.54 -36.42
N ARG A 51 -42.96 -17.97 -35.29
CA ARG A 51 -42.76 -19.13 -34.35
C ARG A 51 -42.54 -20.55 -34.96
N PRO A 52 -42.39 -21.64 -34.15
CA PRO A 52 -41.61 -21.86 -32.90
C PRO A 52 -40.83 -23.22 -32.89
N ASP A 53 -39.96 -23.44 -31.89
CA ASP A 53 -39.86 -24.66 -31.05
C ASP A 53 -38.44 -25.05 -30.56
N SER A 54 -38.37 -25.15 -29.24
CA SER A 54 -37.69 -26.18 -28.44
C SER A 54 -36.17 -26.12 -28.16
N GLN A 55 -35.92 -26.09 -26.84
CA GLN A 55 -34.85 -26.76 -26.07
C GLN A 55 -33.53 -26.03 -25.74
N THR A 56 -33.44 -25.74 -24.44
CA THR A 56 -32.26 -25.81 -23.53
C THR A 56 -31.13 -24.79 -23.69
N ALA A 57 -31.22 -23.71 -22.92
CA ALA A 57 -30.11 -22.82 -22.57
C ALA A 57 -29.75 -22.98 -21.09
N GLY A 58 -28.47 -23.18 -20.80
CA GLY A 58 -27.87 -23.14 -19.47
C GLY A 58 -26.60 -22.28 -19.50
N GLY A 59 -26.78 -20.97 -19.70
CA GLY A 59 -25.70 -19.98 -19.66
C GLY A 59 -25.56 -19.37 -18.26
N LEU A 60 -24.36 -19.45 -17.69
CA LEU A 60 -23.95 -18.77 -16.47
C LEU A 60 -23.86 -17.25 -16.70
N GLN A 61 -24.87 -16.51 -16.24
CA GLN A 61 -24.81 -15.06 -16.07
C GLN A 61 -24.40 -14.78 -14.61
N ARG A 62 -23.21 -14.21 -14.38
CA ARG A 62 -22.83 -13.71 -13.05
C ARG A 62 -23.30 -12.28 -12.85
N LEU A 63 -23.86 -12.11 -11.67
CA LEU A 63 -24.54 -10.96 -11.09
C LEU A 63 -23.61 -9.74 -11.01
N ARG A 64 -24.08 -8.61 -11.56
CA ARG A 64 -23.66 -7.26 -11.15
C ARG A 64 -24.34 -6.92 -9.81
N PRO A 65 -23.73 -6.11 -8.92
CA PRO A 65 -24.43 -5.59 -7.75
C PRO A 65 -25.51 -4.60 -8.23
N THR A 66 -26.77 -4.92 -7.95
CA THR A 66 -27.88 -3.99 -8.10
C THR A 66 -27.83 -2.97 -6.97
N LEU A 67 -27.56 -1.71 -7.32
CA LEU A 67 -27.92 -0.54 -6.52
C LEU A 67 -29.44 -0.51 -6.38
N ASP A 68 -29.95 -0.74 -5.18
CA ASP A 68 -31.37 -0.62 -4.89
C ASP A 68 -31.74 0.86 -4.76
N LYS A 69 -32.51 1.35 -5.74
CA LYS A 69 -33.20 2.64 -5.69
C LYS A 69 -34.55 2.38 -5.05
N ASN A 70 -34.77 2.91 -3.83
CA ASN A 70 -35.98 3.56 -3.35
C ASN A 70 -36.12 3.38 -1.83
N HIS A 71 -35.93 4.44 -1.07
CA HIS A 71 -36.93 4.90 -0.10
C HIS A 71 -36.60 6.34 0.32
N SER A 72 -37.25 7.29 -0.36
CA SER A 72 -37.43 8.64 0.13
C SER A 72 -38.66 8.67 1.03
N THR A 73 -38.48 8.98 2.30
CA THR A 73 -39.55 9.48 3.16
C THR A 73 -39.01 10.56 4.07
N TYR A 74 -39.42 11.79 3.76
CA TYR A 74 -39.39 12.94 4.64
C TYR A 74 -40.10 12.61 5.96
N PHE A 75 -39.51 12.97 7.11
CA PHE A 75 -40.29 13.45 8.24
C PHE A 75 -39.47 14.47 9.05
N ASN A 76 -40.14 15.58 9.31
CA ASN A 76 -39.70 16.76 10.05
C ASN A 76 -40.35 16.69 11.44
N GLY A 77 -39.68 17.15 12.50
CA GLY A 77 -40.36 17.65 13.71
C GLY A 77 -40.18 16.89 15.03
N SER A 78 -39.57 17.62 15.97
CA SER A 78 -39.96 17.81 17.39
C SER A 78 -39.82 16.67 18.42
N THR A 79 -38.84 16.88 19.32
CA THR A 79 -38.89 16.80 20.80
C THR A 79 -39.86 15.84 21.47
N THR A 80 -39.32 14.94 22.29
CA THR A 80 -39.76 14.71 23.68
C THR A 80 -38.64 14.10 24.53
N ASN A 81 -38.40 14.72 25.68
CA ASN A 81 -37.68 14.17 26.83
C ASN A 81 -38.24 12.82 27.25
N LEU A 82 -37.37 11.91 27.71
CA LEU A 82 -37.70 10.97 28.79
C LEU A 82 -36.39 10.53 29.45
N ALA A 83 -36.23 11.00 30.68
CA ALA A 83 -35.23 10.54 31.64
C ALA A 83 -35.61 9.15 32.16
N THR A 84 -34.62 8.31 32.40
CA THR A 84 -34.65 7.31 33.47
C THR A 84 -33.23 7.09 33.99
N GLU A 85 -33.06 7.45 35.26
CA GLU A 85 -31.93 7.12 36.13
C GLU A 85 -31.74 5.61 36.27
N ASN A 86 -30.49 5.18 36.48
CA ASN A 86 -30.14 4.30 37.59
C ASN A 86 -28.64 4.36 37.85
N ASP A 87 -28.35 4.78 39.09
CA ASP A 87 -27.06 4.79 39.79
C ASP A 87 -26.37 3.44 39.81
N TYR A 88 -25.02 3.45 39.89
CA TYR A 88 -24.27 2.69 40.92
C TYR A 88 -22.84 3.25 41.08
N MET A 89 -22.66 4.04 42.14
CA MET A 89 -21.61 4.02 43.18
C MET A 89 -20.12 3.89 42.79
N ILE A 90 -19.41 4.98 43.13
CA ILE A 90 -17.96 5.14 43.35
C ILE A 90 -17.57 4.55 44.72
N PRO A 91 -16.30 4.17 44.92
CA PRO A 91 -15.65 4.54 46.17
C PRO A 91 -14.32 5.28 45.97
N GLU A 92 -14.22 6.43 46.63
CA GLU A 92 -12.99 7.20 46.89
C GLU A 92 -12.11 6.54 47.96
N ARG A 93 -10.82 6.91 47.93
CA ARG A 93 -9.80 7.05 48.99
C ARG A 93 -8.45 6.55 48.46
N ASP A 94 -7.29 7.13 48.76
CA ASP A 94 -6.87 8.35 49.45
C ASP A 94 -5.38 8.54 49.12
N SER A 95 -4.95 9.81 49.10
CA SER A 95 -3.63 10.37 49.42
C SER A 95 -2.38 9.45 49.51
N TYR A 96 -1.32 9.81 48.77
CA TYR A 96 0.03 10.02 49.35
C TYR A 96 0.79 11.09 48.56
N SER A 97 1.08 12.19 49.24
CA SER A 97 2.10 13.18 48.92
C SER A 97 3.41 12.75 49.58
N GLU A 98 4.55 12.91 48.92
CA GLU A 98 5.77 13.39 49.56
C GLU A 98 6.76 13.94 48.53
N ASP A 99 7.32 15.08 48.90
CA ASP A 99 8.26 15.94 48.19
C ASP A 99 9.63 15.29 47.97
N ASP A 100 10.32 15.64 46.87
CA ASP A 100 11.70 16.09 47.01
C ASP A 100 12.11 17.09 45.91
N LYS A 101 13.00 17.99 46.31
CA LYS A 101 13.25 19.32 45.76
C LYS A 101 14.48 19.39 44.83
N SER A 102 14.35 20.21 43.77
CA SER A 102 15.33 21.23 43.31
C SER A 102 16.59 20.79 42.52
N PRO A 103 17.33 21.71 41.86
CA PRO A 103 16.94 22.56 40.73
C PRO A 103 18.02 22.62 39.62
N TYR A 104 17.70 23.02 38.39
CA TYR A 104 18.64 23.77 37.54
C TYR A 104 17.85 24.71 36.61
N ASN A 105 17.84 25.99 36.98
CA ASN A 105 17.60 27.14 36.11
C ASN A 105 18.98 27.66 35.69
N VAL A 106 19.17 27.99 34.42
CA VAL A 106 20.21 28.93 34.01
C VAL A 106 19.61 29.94 33.04
N ASP A 107 19.93 31.18 33.34
CA ASP A 107 19.34 32.44 32.91
C ASP A 107 19.54 32.82 31.43
N GLU A 108 18.62 33.67 30.98
CA GLU A 108 18.75 34.58 29.83
C GLU A 108 19.81 35.67 30.11
N GLU A 109 20.60 36.04 29.09
CA GLU A 109 21.26 37.34 29.04
C GLU A 109 21.17 37.95 27.63
N ASP A 110 20.78 39.23 27.63
CA ASP A 110 20.68 40.17 26.52
C ASP A 110 22.00 40.41 25.77
N ALA A 111 21.92 40.63 24.46
CA ALA A 111 22.87 41.50 23.76
C ALA A 111 22.24 42.18 22.53
N SER A 112 22.26 43.50 22.59
CA SER A 112 21.70 44.50 21.69
C SER A 112 22.44 44.69 20.35
N THR A 113 21.65 45.04 19.31
CA THR A 113 21.94 45.95 18.17
C THR A 113 23.27 45.89 17.42
N VAL A 114 23.22 45.54 16.12
CA VAL A 114 23.97 46.23 15.06
C VAL A 114 23.13 46.34 13.78
N THR A 115 22.95 47.57 13.33
CA THR A 115 22.33 48.02 12.08
C THR A 115 23.21 47.72 10.86
N GLY A 116 22.62 47.26 9.74
CA GLY A 116 23.30 47.14 8.45
C GLY A 116 22.34 46.98 7.29
N SER A 117 21.98 48.10 6.66
CA SER A 117 21.15 48.21 5.45
C SER A 117 21.93 47.81 4.19
N THR A 118 21.34 47.01 3.29
CA THR A 118 21.64 46.97 1.84
C THR A 118 20.46 46.35 1.06
N PRO A 119 20.25 46.70 -0.22
CA PRO A 119 18.92 46.83 -0.81
C PRO A 119 18.34 45.54 -1.40
N GLU A 120 17.07 45.30 -1.10
CA GLU A 120 16.22 44.27 -1.70
C GLU A 120 15.96 44.55 -3.18
N THR A 121 16.35 43.59 -4.03
CA THR A 121 15.84 43.45 -5.39
C THR A 121 14.47 42.79 -5.31
N LYS A 122 13.41 43.59 -5.49
CA LYS A 122 12.03 43.10 -5.55
C LYS A 122 11.82 42.30 -6.84
N SER A 123 11.93 40.98 -6.79
CA SER A 123 11.27 40.09 -7.75
C SER A 123 9.81 39.94 -7.32
N GLY A 124 8.89 40.61 -8.02
CA GLY A 124 7.45 40.49 -7.78
C GLY A 124 6.98 39.07 -8.02
N PHE A 125 6.68 38.35 -6.92
CA PHE A 125 5.74 37.25 -6.95
C PHE A 125 4.39 37.81 -6.49
N ASP A 126 3.44 37.80 -7.42
CA ASP A 126 2.09 38.34 -7.28
C ASP A 126 1.38 37.64 -6.11
N ASN A 127 1.14 38.38 -5.02
CA ASN A 127 0.57 37.88 -3.78
C ASN A 127 -0.97 37.79 -3.87
N ARG A 128 -1.47 37.09 -4.88
CA ARG A 128 -2.91 36.99 -5.21
C ARG A 128 -3.55 35.65 -4.86
N PHE A 129 -2.91 34.85 -4.02
CA PHE A 129 -3.50 33.64 -3.41
C PHE A 129 -3.75 33.85 -1.92
N SER A 130 -4.74 34.70 -1.61
CA SER A 130 -5.33 34.75 -0.27
C SER A 130 -6.48 33.76 -0.21
N THR A 131 -6.16 32.49 0.01
CA THR A 131 -7.07 31.50 0.59
C THR A 131 -6.27 30.70 1.59
N THR A 132 -6.59 30.93 2.86
CA THR A 132 -6.04 30.39 4.09
C THR A 132 -5.72 28.90 3.98
N SER A 133 -4.43 28.53 4.04
CA SER A 133 -4.06 27.13 4.27
C SER A 133 -4.53 26.75 5.68
N SER A 134 -5.39 25.76 5.74
CA SER A 134 -6.35 25.52 6.83
C SER A 134 -5.98 24.29 7.68
N PHE A 135 -4.74 23.81 7.53
CA PHE A 135 -4.07 22.90 8.46
C PHE A 135 -3.93 23.47 9.89
N GLY A 136 -4.30 24.74 10.13
CA GLY A 136 -4.23 25.38 11.45
C GLY A 136 -5.29 24.96 12.46
N ARG A 137 -6.26 24.10 12.09
CA ARG A 137 -7.24 23.54 13.04
C ARG A 137 -6.68 22.27 13.67
N GLU A 138 -6.40 22.34 14.96
CA GLU A 138 -5.99 21.19 15.75
C GLU A 138 -7.20 20.41 16.24
N TYR A 139 -7.14 19.10 16.10
CA TYR A 139 -8.11 18.16 16.66
C TYR A 139 -7.34 17.12 17.46
N THR A 140 -8.00 16.60 18.49
CA THR A 140 -7.49 15.52 19.31
C THR A 140 -8.13 14.20 18.90
N ASP A 141 -7.54 13.09 19.34
CA ASP A 141 -8.11 11.75 19.09
C ASP A 141 -9.57 11.62 19.60
N ALA A 142 -9.97 12.44 20.57
CA ALA A 142 -11.35 12.47 21.11
C ALA A 142 -12.36 13.12 20.16
N ASP A 143 -11.91 13.97 19.24
CA ASP A 143 -12.77 14.66 18.27
C ASP A 143 -13.10 13.76 17.05
N TYR A 144 -12.31 12.72 16.83
CA TYR A 144 -12.45 11.80 15.71
C TYR A 144 -13.59 10.81 15.93
N VAL A 145 -14.62 10.89 15.10
CA VAL A 145 -15.76 9.97 15.16
C VAL A 145 -15.51 8.74 14.28
N VAL A 146 -15.12 7.64 14.91
CA VAL A 146 -14.96 6.34 14.25
C VAL A 146 -16.24 5.51 14.39
N ARG A 147 -16.85 5.13 13.26
CA ARG A 147 -18.01 4.25 13.20
C ARG A 147 -17.60 2.84 12.80
N GLU A 148 -18.09 1.83 13.52
CA GLU A 148 -18.02 0.44 13.09
C GLU A 148 -19.19 0.16 12.13
N ILE A 149 -18.89 -0.09 10.86
CA ILE A 149 -19.89 -0.45 9.83
C ILE A 149 -20.29 -1.91 9.98
N ALA A 150 -19.30 -2.79 10.20
CA ALA A 150 -19.51 -4.20 10.36
C ALA A 150 -18.52 -4.80 11.36
N LYS A 151 -18.98 -5.79 12.11
CA LYS A 151 -18.18 -6.48 13.13
C LYS A 151 -16.96 -7.22 12.57
N HIS A 152 -17.06 -7.69 11.33
CA HIS A 152 -15.97 -8.37 10.62
C HIS A 152 -15.99 -7.95 9.16
N ASP A 153 -14.83 -7.67 8.61
CA ASP A 153 -14.68 -7.09 7.28
C ASP A 153 -14.89 -8.11 6.14
N ASP A 154 -14.56 -9.40 6.33
CA ASP A 154 -14.45 -10.34 5.19
C ASP A 154 -15.40 -11.55 5.28
N ILE A 155 -15.51 -12.14 6.48
CA ILE A 155 -16.16 -13.45 6.65
C ILE A 155 -17.69 -13.34 6.52
N ALA A 156 -18.26 -12.16 6.78
CA ALA A 156 -19.70 -11.92 6.70
C ALA A 156 -20.21 -11.91 5.24
N LEU A 157 -19.37 -11.55 4.28
CA LEU A 157 -19.70 -11.50 2.85
C LEU A 157 -19.64 -12.89 2.19
N MET A 158 -18.98 -13.87 2.82
CA MET A 158 -18.90 -15.23 2.30
C MET A 158 -20.22 -16.00 2.45
N LYS A 159 -20.58 -16.75 1.40
CA LYS A 159 -21.71 -17.70 1.47
C LYS A 159 -21.51 -18.67 2.65
N PRO A 160 -22.58 -19.10 3.37
CA PRO A 160 -22.46 -19.89 4.60
C PRO A 160 -21.63 -21.17 4.47
N TRP A 161 -21.71 -21.86 3.32
CA TRP A 161 -20.92 -23.07 3.07
C TRP A 161 -19.42 -22.79 2.90
N LYS A 162 -19.06 -21.67 2.23
CA LYS A 162 -17.67 -21.22 2.09
C LYS A 162 -17.09 -20.85 3.44
N ARG A 163 -17.89 -20.18 4.29
CA ARG A 163 -17.50 -19.84 5.65
C ARG A 163 -17.21 -21.09 6.50
N LYS A 164 -18.05 -22.12 6.40
CA LYS A 164 -17.78 -23.41 7.07
C LYS A 164 -16.47 -24.04 6.57
N LEU A 165 -16.23 -24.04 5.25
CA LEU A 165 -14.99 -24.56 4.68
C LEU A 165 -13.76 -23.76 5.15
N HIS A 166 -13.87 -22.43 5.22
CA HIS A 166 -12.82 -21.55 5.73
C HIS A 166 -12.48 -21.86 7.20
N TYR A 167 -13.48 -22.08 8.06
CA TYR A 167 -13.23 -22.51 9.45
C TYR A 167 -12.59 -23.89 9.56
N MET A 168 -12.71 -24.74 8.55
CA MET A 168 -12.02 -26.03 8.47
C MET A 168 -10.59 -25.92 7.90
N ALA A 169 -10.18 -24.76 7.38
CA ALA A 169 -8.85 -24.59 6.77
C ALA A 169 -7.70 -25.02 7.70
N PRO A 170 -7.67 -24.66 9.00
CA PRO A 170 -6.60 -25.12 9.89
C PRO A 170 -6.53 -26.65 10.01
N LEU A 171 -7.67 -27.34 9.98
CA LEU A 171 -7.70 -28.81 10.00
C LEU A 171 -7.08 -29.40 8.75
N PHE A 172 -7.38 -28.85 7.57
CA PHE A 172 -6.76 -29.30 6.32
C PHE A 172 -5.26 -29.00 6.30
N THR A 173 -4.83 -27.86 6.85
CA THR A 173 -3.40 -27.55 6.99
C THR A 173 -2.70 -28.56 7.91
N ILE A 174 -3.29 -28.88 9.07
CA ILE A 174 -2.74 -29.90 10.00
C ILE A 174 -2.66 -31.27 9.32
N ALA A 175 -3.71 -31.68 8.61
CA ALA A 175 -3.73 -32.94 7.89
C ALA A 175 -2.66 -32.99 6.78
N ALA A 176 -2.50 -31.91 6.00
CA ALA A 176 -1.47 -31.80 4.98
C ALA A 176 -0.06 -31.91 5.60
N MET A 177 0.17 -31.22 6.72
CA MET A 177 1.43 -31.27 7.44
C MET A 177 1.73 -32.66 7.99
N GLY A 178 0.73 -33.32 8.58
CA GLY A 178 0.83 -34.72 9.00
C GLY A 178 1.16 -35.65 7.83
N GLY A 179 0.60 -35.38 6.65
CA GLY A 179 0.93 -36.05 5.40
C GLY A 179 2.41 -35.89 5.01
N TYR A 180 2.96 -34.67 5.07
CA TYR A 180 4.38 -34.43 4.82
C TYR A 180 5.27 -35.19 5.81
N PHE A 181 4.99 -35.12 7.11
CA PHE A 181 5.77 -35.86 8.12
C PHE A 181 5.71 -37.38 7.89
N THR A 182 4.53 -37.91 7.56
CA THR A 182 4.34 -39.32 7.25
C THR A 182 5.11 -39.73 6.00
N TYR A 183 5.08 -38.91 4.95
CA TYR A 183 5.85 -39.11 3.73
C TYR A 183 7.36 -39.18 4.02
N TYR A 184 7.92 -38.21 4.75
CA TYR A 184 9.35 -38.23 5.09
C TYR A 184 9.72 -39.40 6.01
N ALA A 185 8.86 -39.76 6.97
CA ALA A 185 9.07 -40.92 7.82
C ALA A 185 9.15 -42.21 6.98
N PHE A 186 8.25 -42.39 6.01
CA PHE A 186 8.33 -43.53 5.08
C PHE A 186 9.56 -43.49 4.18
N ARG A 187 9.92 -42.32 3.62
CA ARG A 187 11.12 -42.16 2.79
C ARG A 187 12.37 -42.59 3.55
N ILE A 188 12.53 -42.13 4.78
CA ILE A 188 13.64 -42.49 5.66
C ILE A 188 13.59 -43.98 6.00
N TYR A 189 12.44 -44.48 6.43
CA TYR A 189 12.25 -45.89 6.81
C TYR A 189 12.62 -46.84 5.67
N PHE A 190 12.05 -46.67 4.48
CA PHE A 190 12.31 -47.54 3.33
C PHE A 190 13.74 -47.39 2.80
N THR A 191 14.35 -46.21 2.91
CA THR A 191 15.76 -46.03 2.57
C THR A 191 16.65 -46.83 3.52
N VAL A 192 16.40 -46.75 4.83
CA VAL A 192 17.14 -47.52 5.84
C VAL A 192 16.94 -49.02 5.67
N ASP A 193 15.70 -49.46 5.43
CA ASP A 193 15.36 -50.87 5.22
C ASP A 193 16.06 -51.46 3.98
N ALA A 194 16.04 -50.73 2.85
CA ALA A 194 16.75 -51.13 1.64
C ALA A 194 18.26 -51.21 1.86
N GLN A 195 18.86 -50.29 2.63
CA GLN A 195 20.29 -50.34 2.96
C GLN A 195 20.64 -51.56 3.82
N ARG A 196 19.80 -51.88 4.81
CA ARG A 196 19.98 -53.04 5.68
C ARG A 196 19.89 -54.33 4.89
N THR A 197 18.91 -54.45 4.00
CA THR A 197 18.67 -55.63 3.17
C THR A 197 19.80 -55.88 2.16
N ASN A 198 20.31 -54.82 1.53
CA ASN A 198 21.34 -54.94 0.48
C ASN A 198 22.78 -54.73 1.00
N HIS A 199 22.96 -54.49 2.29
CA HIS A 199 24.25 -54.16 2.92
C HIS A 199 25.05 -53.07 2.19
N LYS A 200 24.34 -52.12 1.58
CA LYS A 200 24.93 -51.05 0.74
C LYS A 200 24.34 -49.72 1.14
N THR A 201 25.19 -48.71 1.31
CA THR A 201 24.74 -47.34 1.57
C THR A 201 24.30 -46.67 0.27
N TYR A 202 23.09 -46.12 0.26
CA TYR A 202 22.56 -45.35 -0.88
C TYR A 202 22.74 -43.86 -0.63
N ALA A 203 23.97 -43.36 -0.74
CA ALA A 203 24.30 -41.96 -0.46
C ALA A 203 23.41 -40.96 -1.24
N MET A 204 23.13 -41.25 -2.51
CA MET A 204 22.24 -40.42 -3.33
C MET A 204 20.82 -40.34 -2.80
N ALA A 205 20.29 -41.40 -2.19
CA ALA A 205 18.94 -41.39 -1.63
C ALA A 205 18.84 -40.39 -0.46
N TRP A 206 19.87 -40.32 0.39
CA TRP A 206 19.93 -39.32 1.47
C TRP A 206 20.07 -37.91 0.95
N PHE A 207 20.88 -37.71 -0.10
CA PHE A 207 20.98 -36.42 -0.77
C PHE A 207 19.61 -35.96 -1.33
N PHE A 208 18.87 -36.86 -1.98
CA PHE A 208 17.53 -36.56 -2.48
C PHE A 208 16.54 -36.24 -1.36
N ILE A 209 16.55 -36.98 -0.25
CA ILE A 209 15.69 -36.67 0.90
C ILE A 209 16.01 -35.28 1.47
N ALA A 210 17.29 -34.92 1.59
CA ALA A 210 17.72 -33.61 2.06
C ALA A 210 17.29 -32.50 1.09
N ALA A 211 17.51 -32.69 -0.21
CA ALA A 211 17.08 -31.74 -1.24
C ALA A 211 15.56 -31.56 -1.27
N GLU A 212 14.79 -32.66 -1.18
CA GLU A 212 13.33 -32.63 -1.07
C GLU A 212 12.89 -31.81 0.16
N PHE A 213 13.53 -32.03 1.32
CA PHE A 213 13.21 -31.28 2.54
C PHE A 213 13.51 -29.79 2.38
N LEU A 214 14.65 -29.43 1.81
CA LEU A 214 15.03 -28.03 1.56
C LEU A 214 14.05 -27.34 0.60
N VAL A 215 13.57 -28.04 -0.43
CA VAL A 215 12.57 -27.52 -1.38
C VAL A 215 11.20 -27.39 -0.72
N ALA A 216 10.82 -28.31 0.17
CA ALA A 216 9.54 -28.27 0.88
C ALA A 216 9.49 -27.24 2.01
N LEU A 217 10.65 -26.81 2.52
CA LEU A 217 10.80 -25.97 3.71
C LEU A 217 10.02 -24.63 3.64
N PRO A 218 10.00 -23.87 2.52
CA PRO A 218 9.15 -22.68 2.42
C PRO A 218 7.65 -22.99 2.55
N SER A 219 7.19 -24.08 1.93
CA SER A 219 5.79 -24.52 2.03
C SER A 219 5.44 -24.98 3.44
N PHE A 220 6.39 -25.64 4.12
CA PHE A 220 6.27 -26.05 5.51
C PHE A 220 6.12 -24.84 6.43
N PHE A 221 6.99 -23.84 6.29
CA PHE A 221 6.86 -22.59 7.06
C PHE A 221 5.54 -21.87 6.75
N HIS A 222 5.13 -21.85 5.48
CA HIS A 222 3.86 -21.24 5.07
C HIS A 222 2.64 -21.90 5.76
N GLN A 223 2.61 -23.23 5.76
CA GLN A 223 1.54 -23.99 6.40
C GLN A 223 1.58 -23.84 7.92
N MET A 224 2.78 -23.84 8.52
CA MET A 224 2.93 -23.69 9.97
C MET A 224 2.43 -22.34 10.47
N TYR A 225 2.76 -21.22 9.82
CA TYR A 225 2.22 -19.92 10.25
C TYR A 225 0.71 -19.85 10.00
N SER A 226 0.20 -20.43 8.90
CA SER A 226 -1.23 -20.45 8.61
C SER A 226 -2.04 -21.21 9.67
N MET A 227 -1.48 -22.27 10.27
CA MET A 227 -2.13 -22.98 11.39
C MET A 227 -2.31 -22.10 12.64
N LEU A 228 -1.38 -21.17 12.88
CA LEU A 228 -1.45 -20.27 14.04
C LEU A 228 -2.65 -19.32 13.94
N ALA A 229 -3.16 -19.07 12.73
CA ALA A 229 -4.32 -18.24 12.47
C ALA A 229 -5.67 -18.95 12.70
N PHE A 230 -5.73 -20.00 13.54
CA PHE A 230 -6.94 -20.79 13.79
C PHE A 230 -8.15 -19.98 14.27
N LYS A 231 -7.92 -18.84 14.93
CA LYS A 231 -8.98 -17.94 15.41
C LYS A 231 -9.59 -17.08 14.30
N GLY A 232 -8.96 -17.02 13.13
CA GLY A 232 -9.32 -16.18 12.00
C GLY A 232 -9.08 -14.69 12.26
N ARG A 233 -9.22 -13.88 11.20
CA ARG A 233 -9.18 -12.41 11.27
C ARG A 233 -10.41 -11.89 12.02
N LYS A 234 -10.19 -10.95 12.93
CA LYS A 234 -11.24 -10.27 13.72
C LYS A 234 -11.26 -8.76 13.50
N ARG A 235 -10.76 -8.31 12.35
CA ARG A 235 -10.73 -6.89 12.01
C ARG A 235 -12.16 -6.43 11.69
N PRO A 236 -12.68 -5.41 12.40
CA PRO A 236 -13.96 -4.82 12.06
C PRO A 236 -13.79 -3.87 10.88
N GLN A 237 -14.87 -3.64 10.14
CA GLN A 237 -14.93 -2.64 9.10
C GLN A 237 -15.22 -1.29 9.75
N LEU A 238 -14.29 -0.35 9.65
CA LEU A 238 -14.37 0.97 10.29
C LEU A 238 -14.54 2.08 9.25
N ARG A 239 -15.10 3.21 9.69
CA ARG A 239 -15.22 4.43 8.90
C ARG A 239 -15.02 5.66 9.74
N LEU A 240 -14.21 6.59 9.24
CA LEU A 240 -14.08 7.93 9.81
C LEU A 240 -15.21 8.83 9.31
N VAL A 241 -15.97 9.41 10.22
CA VAL A 241 -17.16 10.21 9.90
C VAL A 241 -16.99 11.64 10.41
N GLY A 242 -17.55 12.61 9.67
CA GLY A 242 -17.48 14.03 10.00
C GLY A 242 -16.27 14.73 9.40
N GLU A 243 -16.10 16.00 9.79
CA GLU A 243 -15.05 16.91 9.29
C GLU A 243 -13.82 16.97 10.21
N ALA A 244 -13.99 16.55 11.48
CA ALA A 244 -12.88 16.37 12.42
C ALA A 244 -12.15 15.06 12.09
N VAL A 245 -11.07 15.16 11.31
CA VAL A 245 -10.30 14.01 10.81
C VAL A 245 -8.80 14.35 10.81
N PRO A 246 -7.84 13.44 11.02
CA PRO A 246 -6.44 13.84 11.16
C PRO A 246 -5.85 14.44 9.87
N THR A 247 -4.74 15.16 9.99
CA THR A 247 -4.04 15.71 8.84
C THR A 247 -3.26 14.65 8.05
N VAL A 248 -3.29 14.70 6.71
CA VAL A 248 -2.66 13.70 5.83
C VAL A 248 -1.85 14.32 4.70
N ASP A 249 -0.61 13.86 4.55
CA ASP A 249 0.20 14.06 3.34
C ASP A 249 0.08 12.84 2.43
N ALA A 250 -0.70 12.94 1.35
CA ALA A 250 -0.88 11.85 0.39
C ALA A 250 0.15 11.96 -0.75
N PHE A 251 1.11 11.05 -0.78
CA PHE A 251 2.16 10.99 -1.80
C PHE A 251 1.76 10.10 -2.96
N ILE A 252 2.04 10.56 -4.19
CA ILE A 252 1.97 9.73 -5.39
C ILE A 252 3.39 9.64 -5.94
N THR A 253 4.02 8.48 -5.87
CA THR A 253 5.39 8.30 -6.36
C THR A 253 5.40 7.86 -7.81
N CYS A 254 6.15 8.58 -8.65
CA CYS A 254 6.35 8.25 -10.06
C CYS A 254 7.84 8.35 -10.45
N CYS A 255 8.24 7.55 -11.43
CA CYS A 255 9.51 7.58 -12.14
C CYS A 255 9.31 7.17 -13.61
N LYS A 256 8.96 8.14 -14.47
CA LYS A 256 8.81 8.01 -15.94
C LYS A 256 7.62 7.18 -16.41
N GLU A 257 6.59 7.01 -15.59
CA GLU A 257 5.28 6.57 -16.05
C GLU A 257 4.65 7.65 -16.94
N ASP A 258 3.70 7.23 -17.79
CA ASP A 258 3.02 8.15 -18.70
C ASP A 258 2.24 9.23 -17.93
N VAL A 259 2.28 10.46 -18.43
CA VAL A 259 1.71 11.63 -17.74
C VAL A 259 0.21 11.45 -17.47
N ASP A 260 -0.53 10.84 -18.39
CA ASP A 260 -1.96 10.57 -18.24
C ASP A 260 -2.24 9.60 -17.09
N VAL A 261 -1.46 8.53 -16.93
CA VAL A 261 -1.57 7.59 -15.81
C VAL A 261 -1.38 8.29 -14.47
N VAL A 262 -0.32 9.10 -14.34
CA VAL A 262 -0.04 9.85 -13.10
C VAL A 262 -1.15 10.85 -12.80
N ILE A 263 -1.64 11.54 -13.83
CA ILE A 263 -2.68 12.58 -13.67
C ILE A 263 -4.04 11.98 -13.33
N ASP A 264 -4.40 10.81 -13.87
CA ASP A 264 -5.64 10.12 -13.51
C ASP A 264 -5.64 9.71 -12.03
N THR A 265 -4.52 9.18 -11.54
CA THR A 265 -4.33 8.87 -10.11
C THR A 265 -4.35 10.14 -9.26
N ALA A 266 -3.68 11.21 -9.68
CA ALA A 266 -3.64 12.48 -8.96
C ALA A 266 -5.03 13.13 -8.84
N ARG A 267 -5.80 13.15 -9.94
CA ARG A 267 -7.19 13.64 -9.94
C ARG A 267 -8.05 12.86 -8.97
N ALA A 268 -8.02 11.53 -9.06
CA ALA A 268 -8.78 10.67 -8.17
C ALA A 268 -8.40 10.86 -6.70
N ALA A 269 -7.11 11.02 -6.40
CA ALA A 269 -6.63 11.31 -5.06
C ALA A 269 -7.12 12.67 -4.54
N CYS A 270 -7.20 13.70 -5.38
CA CYS A 270 -7.73 15.01 -4.99
C CYS A 270 -9.24 14.98 -4.71
N ASP A 271 -9.98 14.09 -5.39
CA ASP A 271 -11.44 13.88 -5.29
C ASP A 271 -11.86 12.89 -4.17
N VAL A 272 -10.91 12.38 -3.38
CA VAL A 272 -11.22 11.55 -2.20
C VAL A 272 -12.14 12.31 -1.25
N ASP A 273 -13.11 11.60 -0.64
CA ASP A 273 -14.00 12.13 0.39
C ASP A 273 -13.20 12.39 1.67
N TYR A 274 -12.55 13.55 1.70
CA TYR A 274 -11.80 14.06 2.83
C TYR A 274 -11.86 15.59 2.83
N PRO A 275 -11.93 16.26 3.99
CA PRO A 275 -11.95 17.71 4.07
C PRO A 275 -10.66 18.27 3.44
N GLN A 276 -10.82 19.16 2.46
CA GLN A 276 -9.73 19.73 1.66
C GLN A 276 -8.75 20.57 2.51
N ASP A 277 -9.16 20.97 3.72
CA ASP A 277 -8.31 21.62 4.71
C ASP A 277 -7.45 20.67 5.54
N ARG A 278 -7.65 19.35 5.41
CA ARG A 278 -7.01 18.32 6.23
C ARG A 278 -6.11 17.37 5.46
N PHE A 279 -6.06 17.47 4.14
CA PHE A 279 -5.10 16.70 3.38
C PHE A 279 -4.60 17.44 2.15
N ARG A 280 -3.46 16.97 1.65
CA ARG A 280 -2.90 17.40 0.38
C ARG A 280 -2.36 16.21 -0.40
N VAL A 281 -2.39 16.34 -1.72
CA VAL A 281 -1.85 15.36 -2.66
C VAL A 281 -0.55 15.92 -3.21
N VAL A 282 0.55 15.19 -3.05
CA VAL A 282 1.86 15.58 -3.55
C VAL A 282 2.36 14.53 -4.53
N VAL A 283 2.44 14.90 -5.80
CA VAL A 283 3.11 14.07 -6.80
C VAL A 283 4.61 14.22 -6.62
N LEU A 284 5.27 13.10 -6.32
CA LEU A 284 6.71 12.97 -6.11
C LEU A 284 7.31 12.39 -7.39
N ASP A 285 7.80 13.26 -8.26
CA ASP A 285 8.37 12.89 -9.56
C ASP A 285 9.88 12.67 -9.48
N ASP A 286 10.29 11.40 -9.50
CA ASP A 286 11.70 11.03 -9.57
C ASP A 286 12.27 11.12 -11.00
N GLY A 287 11.43 11.25 -12.02
CA GLY A 287 11.80 11.48 -13.42
C GLY A 287 12.15 12.94 -13.73
N ALA A 288 11.57 13.88 -12.99
CA ALA A 288 11.62 15.33 -13.24
C ALA A 288 11.14 15.69 -14.66
N ASP A 289 10.00 15.13 -15.05
CA ASP A 289 9.37 15.32 -16.36
C ASP A 289 8.73 16.72 -16.46
N PRO A 290 9.19 17.57 -17.40
CA PRO A 290 8.62 18.90 -17.61
C PRO A 290 7.14 18.89 -18.00
N GLU A 291 6.67 17.87 -18.72
CA GLU A 291 5.27 17.73 -19.13
C GLU A 291 4.39 17.39 -17.93
N LEU A 292 4.83 16.46 -17.08
CA LEU A 292 4.14 16.14 -15.84
C LEU A 292 4.09 17.34 -14.90
N LYS A 293 5.20 18.08 -14.77
CA LYS A 293 5.24 19.30 -13.97
C LYS A 293 4.17 20.30 -14.43
N LYS A 294 4.10 20.56 -15.73
CA LYS A 294 3.10 21.48 -16.31
C LYS A 294 1.68 20.96 -16.09
N ALA A 295 1.44 19.67 -16.29
CA ALA A 295 0.13 19.07 -16.07
C ALA A 295 -0.33 19.19 -14.59
N MET A 296 0.60 19.07 -13.65
CA MET A 296 0.32 19.28 -12.23
C MET A 296 0.12 20.76 -11.87
N GLU A 297 0.85 21.68 -12.50
CA GLU A 297 0.58 23.13 -12.39
C GLU A 297 -0.86 23.43 -12.86
N ASP A 298 -1.26 22.88 -14.01
CA ASP A 298 -2.62 23.03 -14.54
C ASP A 298 -3.68 22.41 -13.60
N LEU A 299 -3.38 21.24 -13.01
CA LEU A 299 -4.26 20.56 -12.05
C LEU A 299 -4.43 21.37 -10.76
N SER A 300 -3.37 22.03 -10.30
CA SER A 300 -3.37 22.82 -9.05
C SER A 300 -4.32 24.03 -9.10
N TYR A 301 -4.64 24.55 -10.29
CA TYR A 301 -5.67 25.58 -10.44
C TYR A 301 -7.09 25.07 -10.15
N GLN A 302 -7.33 23.77 -10.36
CA GLN A 302 -8.61 23.12 -10.07
C GLN A 302 -8.64 22.55 -8.66
N TYR A 303 -7.50 22.06 -8.18
CA TYR A 303 -7.33 21.39 -6.90
C TYR A 303 -6.26 22.11 -6.06
N PRO A 304 -6.66 23.06 -5.19
CA PRO A 304 -5.71 23.81 -4.36
C PRO A 304 -4.87 22.96 -3.41
N ASN A 305 -5.29 21.72 -3.15
CA ASN A 305 -4.60 20.73 -2.34
C ASN A 305 -3.61 19.87 -3.15
N ALA A 306 -3.44 20.09 -4.45
CA ALA A 306 -2.50 19.37 -5.31
C ALA A 306 -1.14 20.09 -5.40
N TYR A 307 -0.07 19.33 -5.21
CA TYR A 307 1.31 19.82 -5.23
C TYR A 307 2.19 18.92 -6.10
N TYR A 308 3.24 19.50 -6.65
CA TYR A 308 4.27 18.80 -7.41
C TYR A 308 5.63 18.99 -6.74
N PHE A 309 6.38 17.91 -6.62
CA PHE A 309 7.76 17.92 -6.14
C PHE A 309 8.62 16.97 -6.95
N ALA A 310 9.75 17.47 -7.43
CA ALA A 310 10.80 16.65 -8.03
C ALA A 310 12.10 16.89 -7.27
N ARG A 311 12.71 15.83 -6.77
CA ARG A 311 13.98 15.92 -6.03
C ARG A 311 15.16 16.09 -6.98
N VAL A 312 16.22 16.72 -6.46
CA VAL A 312 17.50 16.82 -7.18
C VAL A 312 18.33 15.56 -6.92
N LYS A 313 18.67 14.81 -7.97
CA LYS A 313 19.56 13.64 -7.89
C LYS A 313 21.00 14.04 -8.14
N VAL A 314 21.86 13.92 -7.13
CA VAL A 314 23.29 14.23 -7.23
C VAL A 314 24.04 13.05 -7.84
N LYS A 315 24.76 13.30 -8.94
CA LYS A 315 25.56 12.28 -9.63
C LYS A 315 26.63 11.71 -8.68
N GLY A 316 26.71 10.38 -8.61
CA GLY A 316 27.68 9.68 -7.76
C GLY A 316 27.22 9.42 -6.32
N GLN A 317 26.03 9.91 -5.93
CA GLN A 317 25.42 9.55 -4.65
C GLN A 317 24.28 8.54 -4.85
N PRO A 318 24.13 7.55 -3.96
CA PRO A 318 22.97 6.66 -3.99
C PRO A 318 21.68 7.44 -3.82
N HIS A 319 20.74 7.31 -4.77
CA HIS A 319 19.46 8.00 -4.71
C HIS A 319 18.35 7.16 -4.04
N HIS A 320 18.60 5.89 -3.73
CA HIS A 320 17.67 5.02 -3.00
C HIS A 320 16.25 4.88 -3.61
N ALA A 321 16.13 5.00 -4.95
CA ALA A 321 14.89 4.79 -5.70
C ALA A 321 13.65 5.42 -5.02
N LYS A 322 12.55 4.68 -4.90
CA LYS A 322 11.28 5.12 -4.29
C LYS A 322 11.45 5.56 -2.83
N ALA A 323 12.24 4.85 -2.02
CA ALA A 323 12.51 5.23 -0.63
C ALA A 323 13.10 6.64 -0.54
N GLY A 324 14.08 6.96 -1.39
CA GLY A 324 14.66 8.30 -1.42
C GLY A 324 13.69 9.36 -1.96
N ASN A 325 12.74 8.99 -2.82
CA ASN A 325 11.70 9.90 -3.30
C ASN A 325 10.74 10.26 -2.17
N LEU A 326 10.31 9.26 -1.39
CA LEU A 326 9.51 9.43 -0.17
C LEU A 326 10.22 10.30 0.89
N ILE A 327 11.54 10.14 1.07
CA ILE A 327 12.34 11.02 1.94
C ILE A 327 12.25 12.48 1.46
N GLY A 328 12.51 12.72 0.16
CA GLY A 328 12.42 14.07 -0.40
C GLY A 328 11.02 14.68 -0.27
N GLY A 329 9.96 13.89 -0.48
CA GLY A 329 8.58 14.31 -0.25
C GLY A 329 8.29 14.63 1.21
N THR A 330 8.80 13.81 2.14
CA THR A 330 8.66 14.02 3.58
C THR A 330 9.33 15.32 4.02
N ASP A 331 10.50 15.65 3.47
CA ASP A 331 11.19 16.91 3.72
C ASP A 331 10.48 18.10 3.08
N PHE A 332 9.95 17.93 1.87
CA PHE A 332 9.23 18.96 1.14
C PHE A 332 7.99 19.45 1.90
N VAL A 333 7.18 18.53 2.40
CA VAL A 333 5.93 18.88 3.10
C VAL A 333 6.15 19.63 4.42
N THR A 334 7.33 19.53 5.04
CA THR A 334 7.67 20.36 6.22
C THR A 334 7.72 21.85 5.92
N LYS A 335 7.96 22.22 4.65
CA LYS A 335 8.09 23.60 4.19
C LYS A 335 6.77 24.17 3.66
N LEU A 336 5.75 23.32 3.53
CA LEU A 336 4.45 23.74 3.04
C LEU A 336 3.63 24.41 4.15
N PRO A 337 2.71 25.32 3.80
CA PRO A 337 1.80 25.95 4.76
C PRO A 337 1.04 24.91 5.60
N GLY A 338 1.03 25.11 6.91
CA GLY A 338 0.44 24.16 7.86
C GLY A 338 1.39 23.10 8.42
N GLY A 339 2.62 23.03 7.93
CA GLY A 339 3.60 22.05 8.38
C GLY A 339 3.27 20.61 7.96
N PRO A 340 4.01 19.61 8.46
CA PRO A 340 3.80 18.20 8.12
C PRO A 340 2.50 17.64 8.72
N GLY A 341 1.79 16.80 7.97
CA GLY A 341 0.59 16.12 8.46
C GLY A 341 0.89 15.01 9.49
N GLU A 342 -0.07 14.71 10.35
CA GLU A 342 0.00 13.64 11.37
C GLU A 342 0.22 12.25 10.75
N TYR A 343 -0.32 12.06 9.55
CA TYR A 343 -0.18 10.83 8.77
C TYR A 343 0.40 11.13 7.39
N ILE A 344 1.09 10.14 6.84
CA ILE A 344 1.48 10.09 5.44
C ILE A 344 0.69 8.96 4.80
N ALA A 345 0.15 9.18 3.62
CA ALA A 345 -0.41 8.16 2.77
C ALA A 345 0.45 8.05 1.51
N ALA A 346 0.52 6.89 0.87
CA ALA A 346 1.27 6.77 -0.38
C ALA A 346 0.58 5.87 -1.40
N LEU A 347 0.62 6.29 -2.65
CA LEU A 347 0.13 5.59 -3.83
C LEU A 347 1.27 5.47 -4.85
N ASP A 348 1.29 4.35 -5.55
CA ASP A 348 2.00 4.24 -6.82
C ASP A 348 1.25 5.01 -7.92
N ALA A 349 1.96 5.39 -8.98
CA ALA A 349 1.45 6.20 -10.08
C ALA A 349 0.21 5.60 -10.77
N ASP A 350 0.07 4.28 -10.78
CA ASP A 350 -0.98 3.51 -11.44
C ASP A 350 -2.10 3.03 -10.48
N MET A 351 -2.04 3.43 -9.21
CA MET A 351 -2.95 2.98 -8.16
C MET A 351 -3.99 4.05 -7.84
N ILE A 352 -5.06 4.07 -8.62
CA ILE A 352 -6.18 4.99 -8.47
C ILE A 352 -6.95 4.69 -7.17
N PRO A 353 -7.03 5.62 -6.20
CA PRO A 353 -7.70 5.37 -4.93
C PRO A 353 -9.22 5.42 -5.08
N GLU A 354 -9.92 4.60 -4.30
CA GLU A 354 -11.36 4.75 -4.09
C GLU A 354 -11.67 6.04 -3.30
N LYS A 355 -12.84 6.64 -3.53
CA LYS A 355 -13.25 7.90 -2.84
C LYS A 355 -13.18 7.82 -1.32
N GLU A 356 -13.34 6.61 -0.80
CA GLU A 356 -13.49 6.29 0.60
C GLU A 356 -12.17 5.92 1.29
N TRP A 357 -11.06 5.94 0.54
CA TRP A 357 -9.74 5.42 0.91
C TRP A 357 -9.23 5.86 2.29
N LEU A 358 -9.03 7.15 2.52
CA LEU A 358 -8.51 7.66 3.80
C LEU A 358 -9.48 7.40 4.96
N ARG A 359 -10.79 7.57 4.71
CA ARG A 359 -11.83 7.33 5.70
C ARG A 359 -11.94 5.85 6.11
N ALA A 360 -11.50 4.91 5.26
CA ALA A 360 -11.47 3.49 5.58
C ALA A 360 -10.24 3.11 6.42
N LEU A 361 -9.05 3.64 6.07
CA LEU A 361 -7.79 3.19 6.67
C LEU A 361 -7.45 3.87 7.99
N LEU A 362 -7.58 5.21 8.07
CA LEU A 362 -7.19 5.99 9.25
C LEU A 362 -7.84 5.54 10.57
N PRO A 363 -9.14 5.15 10.60
CA PRO A 363 -9.76 4.63 11.81
C PRO A 363 -9.00 3.51 12.53
N HIS A 364 -8.27 2.67 11.80
CA HIS A 364 -7.51 1.58 12.40
C HIS A 364 -6.29 2.09 13.18
N CYS A 365 -5.65 3.15 12.69
CA CYS A 365 -4.56 3.83 13.37
C CYS A 365 -5.05 4.73 14.51
N ILE A 366 -6.22 5.37 14.36
CA ILE A 366 -6.83 6.22 15.40
C ILE A 366 -7.28 5.37 16.59
N ARG A 367 -7.97 4.25 16.35
CA ARG A 367 -8.55 3.42 17.41
C ARG A 367 -7.50 2.72 18.28
N ASP A 368 -6.35 2.38 17.71
CA ASP A 368 -5.24 1.80 18.45
C ASP A 368 -3.97 2.63 18.19
N PRO A 369 -3.51 3.44 19.17
CA PRO A 369 -2.30 4.25 19.03
C PRO A 369 -1.03 3.46 18.68
N LYS A 370 -1.00 2.14 18.93
CA LYS A 370 0.12 1.28 18.51
C LYS A 370 0.05 0.87 17.04
N THR A 371 -1.11 0.99 16.39
CA THR A 371 -1.24 0.73 14.95
C THR A 371 -0.61 1.90 14.19
N ALA A 372 0.60 1.66 13.71
CA ALA A 372 1.41 2.66 13.04
C ALA A 372 1.11 2.73 11.54
N LEU A 373 0.67 1.64 10.93
CA LEU A 373 0.50 1.54 9.49
C LEU A 373 -0.69 0.66 9.15
N ALA A 374 -1.50 1.10 8.19
CA ALA A 374 -2.65 0.35 7.67
C ALA A 374 -2.63 0.34 6.14
N CYS A 375 -2.88 -0.83 5.55
CA CYS A 375 -2.77 -1.08 4.11
C CYS A 375 -4.05 -1.71 3.58
N PRO A 376 -4.54 -1.27 2.41
CA PRO A 376 -5.67 -1.89 1.73
C PRO A 376 -5.19 -3.07 0.86
N PRO A 377 -6.12 -3.87 0.32
CA PRO A 377 -5.85 -4.71 -0.85
C PRO A 377 -5.43 -3.85 -2.06
N GLN A 378 -4.52 -4.39 -2.87
CA GLN A 378 -4.22 -3.87 -4.20
C GLN A 378 -4.95 -4.72 -5.22
N LEU A 379 -5.82 -4.09 -6.01
CA LEU A 379 -6.65 -4.74 -7.02
C LEU A 379 -6.36 -4.13 -8.38
N PHE A 380 -6.41 -4.94 -9.42
CA PHE A 380 -6.07 -4.54 -10.78
C PHE A 380 -7.33 -4.53 -11.65
N TYR A 381 -7.61 -3.41 -12.31
CA TYR A 381 -8.82 -3.24 -13.12
C TYR A 381 -8.71 -3.85 -14.53
N ASN A 382 -7.50 -4.17 -14.99
CA ASN A 382 -7.17 -4.62 -16.34
C ASN A 382 -6.82 -6.12 -16.44
N VAL A 383 -7.30 -6.93 -15.50
CA VAL A 383 -7.08 -8.40 -15.50
C VAL A 383 -8.02 -9.06 -16.51
N PRO A 384 -7.52 -9.91 -17.43
CA PRO A 384 -8.37 -10.63 -18.37
C PRO A 384 -9.25 -11.67 -17.65
N ASP A 385 -10.46 -11.93 -18.18
CA ASP A 385 -11.38 -12.95 -17.65
C ASP A 385 -10.72 -14.35 -17.53
N ASN A 386 -9.80 -14.66 -18.45
CA ASN A 386 -8.97 -15.87 -18.41
C ASN A 386 -7.57 -15.53 -17.88
N ASP A 387 -7.48 -15.25 -16.58
CA ASP A 387 -6.24 -14.89 -15.90
C ASP A 387 -5.32 -16.11 -15.66
N MET A 388 -4.73 -16.64 -16.74
CA MET A 388 -3.83 -17.80 -16.64
C MET A 388 -2.52 -17.50 -15.89
N LEU A 389 -2.14 -16.23 -15.81
CA LEU A 389 -0.93 -15.78 -15.13
C LEU A 389 -1.18 -15.44 -13.65
N VAL A 390 -2.44 -15.48 -13.21
CA VAL A 390 -2.86 -15.15 -11.82
C VAL A 390 -2.42 -13.72 -11.44
N GLN A 391 -2.54 -12.79 -12.39
CA GLN A 391 -2.23 -11.37 -12.23
C GLN A 391 -3.16 -10.67 -11.23
N SER A 392 -4.37 -11.19 -11.04
CA SER A 392 -5.32 -10.72 -10.01
C SER A 392 -4.76 -10.76 -8.59
N LEU A 393 -3.80 -11.65 -8.31
CA LEU A 393 -3.27 -11.90 -6.97
C LEU A 393 -4.36 -12.22 -5.93
N ASP A 394 -5.52 -12.71 -6.36
CA ASP A 394 -6.67 -13.02 -5.51
C ASP A 394 -6.32 -13.87 -4.27
N PRO A 395 -5.52 -14.97 -4.37
CA PRO A 395 -5.15 -15.75 -3.20
C PRO A 395 -4.26 -14.96 -2.22
N PHE A 396 -3.41 -14.07 -2.72
CA PHE A 396 -2.54 -13.26 -1.90
C PHE A 396 -3.36 -12.24 -1.10
N VAL A 397 -4.20 -11.48 -1.80
CA VAL A 397 -5.06 -10.41 -1.26
C VAL A 397 -6.17 -10.95 -0.35
N HIS A 398 -6.87 -12.01 -0.75
CA HIS A 398 -8.05 -12.48 -0.02
C HIS A 398 -7.80 -13.64 0.96
N VAL A 399 -6.61 -14.23 0.96
CA VAL A 399 -6.28 -15.35 1.87
C VAL A 399 -5.01 -15.07 2.66
N MET A 400 -3.88 -14.82 1.99
CA MET A 400 -2.58 -14.73 2.68
C MET A 400 -2.48 -13.47 3.57
N GLU A 401 -2.82 -12.29 3.05
CA GLU A 401 -2.75 -11.04 3.82
C GLU A 401 -3.73 -11.02 5.02
N PRO A 402 -5.00 -11.46 4.89
CA PRO A 402 -5.90 -11.62 6.04
C PRO A 402 -5.37 -12.57 7.12
N ILE A 403 -4.69 -13.67 6.74
CA ILE A 403 -4.04 -14.58 7.69
C ILE A 403 -2.92 -13.85 8.42
N LYS A 404 -2.03 -13.13 7.71
CA LYS A 404 -0.96 -12.34 8.33
C LYS A 404 -1.50 -11.29 9.28
N ASP A 405 -2.56 -10.60 8.90
CA ASP A 405 -3.22 -9.61 9.75
C ASP A 405 -3.80 -10.21 11.02
N SER A 406 -4.41 -11.40 10.93
CA SER A 406 -4.93 -12.12 12.10
C SER A 406 -3.83 -12.48 13.12
N LEU A 407 -2.59 -12.56 12.66
CA LEU A 407 -1.39 -12.82 13.47
C LEU A 407 -0.65 -11.52 13.87
N GLY A 408 -1.13 -10.35 13.45
CA GLY A 408 -0.52 -9.05 13.75
C GLY A 408 0.78 -8.78 13.01
N VAL A 409 1.00 -9.43 11.85
CA VAL A 409 2.23 -9.31 11.05
C VAL A 409 1.93 -8.94 9.59
N ALA A 410 0.87 -8.16 9.35
CA ALA A 410 0.57 -7.62 8.03
C ALA A 410 1.72 -6.75 7.51
N TRP A 411 2.00 -6.80 6.21
CA TRP A 411 3.01 -5.94 5.59
C TRP A 411 2.35 -4.95 4.64
N CYS A 412 2.96 -3.78 4.51
CA CYS A 412 2.71 -2.93 3.38
C CYS A 412 3.29 -3.54 2.12
N THR A 413 2.46 -3.62 1.08
CA THR A 413 2.80 -4.12 -0.26
C THR A 413 3.00 -2.99 -1.27
N GLY A 414 3.19 -1.74 -0.80
CA GLY A 414 3.81 -0.68 -1.61
C GLY A 414 2.92 0.52 -1.95
N SER A 415 1.60 0.34 -1.93
CA SER A 415 0.65 1.38 -2.34
C SER A 415 -0.65 1.32 -1.55
N GLY A 416 -1.34 2.45 -1.50
CA GLY A 416 -2.63 2.64 -0.83
C GLY A 416 -2.52 2.72 0.69
N TYR A 417 -1.33 2.66 1.27
CA TYR A 417 -1.22 2.60 2.72
C TYR A 417 -1.27 3.99 3.37
N VAL A 418 -1.59 3.99 4.67
CA VAL A 418 -1.39 5.14 5.57
C VAL A 418 -0.40 4.75 6.66
N ILE A 419 0.47 5.67 7.05
CA ILE A 419 1.45 5.52 8.12
C ILE A 419 1.41 6.73 9.04
N ARG A 420 1.42 6.48 10.35
CA ARG A 420 1.55 7.50 11.39
C ARG A 420 2.96 8.09 11.32
N ARG A 421 3.07 9.40 11.09
CA ARG A 421 4.36 10.08 10.92
C ARG A 421 5.28 9.88 12.12
N SER A 422 4.77 10.03 13.34
CA SER A 422 5.56 9.83 14.56
C SER A 422 6.12 8.41 14.71
N ALA A 423 5.41 7.40 14.20
CA ALA A 423 5.91 6.03 14.19
C ALA A 423 7.01 5.80 13.14
N LEU A 424 6.87 6.42 11.97
CA LEU A 424 7.93 6.45 10.94
C LEU A 424 9.19 7.14 11.47
N GLU A 425 9.05 8.27 12.14
CA GLU A 425 10.18 8.98 12.77
C GLU A 425 10.83 8.15 13.88
N ALA A 426 10.02 7.45 14.69
CA ALA A 426 10.52 6.57 15.75
C ALA A 426 11.38 5.38 15.26
N ILE A 427 11.26 5.00 13.98
CA ILE A 427 12.12 3.98 13.34
C ILE A 427 13.27 4.58 12.51
N GLY A 428 13.46 5.90 12.57
CA GLY A 428 14.52 6.64 11.87
C GLY A 428 14.15 7.06 10.44
N GLY A 429 12.87 7.16 10.11
CA GLY A 429 12.40 7.53 8.78
C GLY A 429 12.30 6.35 7.81
N TRP A 430 12.17 6.66 6.51
CA TRP A 430 12.08 5.65 5.46
C TRP A 430 13.36 4.83 5.36
N PRO A 431 13.29 3.49 5.43
CA PRO A 431 14.46 2.65 5.36
C PRO A 431 15.05 2.64 3.94
N THR A 432 16.36 2.86 3.85
CA THR A 432 17.14 2.74 2.62
C THR A 432 17.95 1.44 2.60
N GLY A 433 18.50 1.07 1.44
CA GLY A 433 19.34 -0.13 1.29
C GLY A 433 18.59 -1.41 0.92
N THR A 434 17.31 -1.30 0.54
CA THR A 434 16.46 -2.37 0.00
C THR A 434 15.73 -1.88 -1.25
N LEU A 435 15.30 -2.81 -2.11
CA LEU A 435 14.36 -2.53 -3.21
C LEU A 435 12.89 -2.57 -2.77
N ALA A 436 12.60 -3.13 -1.58
CA ALA A 436 11.26 -3.24 -1.01
C ALA A 436 11.19 -2.43 0.29
N GLU A 437 11.13 -1.10 0.17
CA GLU A 437 11.17 -0.17 1.30
C GLU A 437 9.92 -0.28 2.18
N ASP A 438 8.77 -0.58 1.57
CA ASP A 438 7.46 -0.78 2.18
C ASP A 438 7.43 -1.95 3.19
N THR A 439 7.92 -3.11 2.77
CA THR A 439 8.00 -4.33 3.55
C THR A 439 9.06 -4.16 4.64
N PHE A 440 10.18 -3.49 4.32
CA PHE A 440 11.19 -3.20 5.32
C PHE A 440 10.71 -2.18 6.36
N THR A 441 9.92 -1.17 5.96
CA THR A 441 9.26 -0.22 6.86
C THR A 441 8.35 -0.97 7.83
N SER A 442 7.50 -1.85 7.31
CA SER A 442 6.61 -2.70 8.10
C SER A 442 7.38 -3.56 9.10
N SER A 443 8.49 -4.16 8.66
CA SER A 443 9.36 -4.98 9.51
C SER A 443 10.02 -4.16 10.64
N LYS A 444 10.50 -2.95 10.35
CA LYS A 444 11.05 -2.05 11.37
C LYS A 444 10.00 -1.60 12.38
N LEU A 445 8.80 -1.26 11.92
CA LEU A 445 7.68 -0.89 12.80
C LEU A 445 7.34 -2.03 13.76
N LEU A 446 7.16 -3.25 13.23
CA LEU A 446 6.91 -4.45 14.04
C LEU A 446 8.05 -4.71 15.04
N GLY A 447 9.31 -4.61 14.58
CA GLY A 447 10.50 -4.77 15.42
C GLY A 447 10.60 -3.73 16.54
N ARG A 448 9.99 -2.55 16.37
CA ARG A 448 9.92 -1.49 17.39
C ARG A 448 8.72 -1.61 18.33
N GLY A 449 7.86 -2.62 18.13
CA GLY A 449 6.68 -2.89 18.94
C GLY A 449 5.40 -2.16 18.49
N PHE A 450 5.44 -1.50 17.33
CA PHE A 450 4.22 -1.03 16.68
C PHE A 450 3.47 -2.19 16.02
N LYS A 451 2.21 -1.94 15.67
CA LYS A 451 1.36 -2.85 14.91
C LYS A 451 1.15 -2.33 13.50
N THR A 452 0.96 -3.26 12.59
CA THR A 452 0.54 -3.02 11.22
C THR A 452 -0.82 -3.66 11.00
N ALA A 453 -1.56 -3.15 10.02
CA ALA A 453 -2.91 -3.58 9.70
C ALA A 453 -3.06 -3.81 8.20
N TYR A 454 -3.61 -4.95 7.83
CA TYR A 454 -4.25 -5.13 6.53
C TYR A 454 -5.73 -4.85 6.72
N VAL A 455 -6.31 -3.94 5.95
CA VAL A 455 -7.72 -3.52 6.02
C VAL A 455 -8.43 -4.13 4.84
#